data_AF-A0A2V2F7B8-F1
#
_entry.id   AF-A0A2V2F7B8-F1
#
_cell.length_a   1.000
_cell.length_b   1.000
_cell.length_c   1.000
_cell.angle_alpha   90.00
_cell.angle_beta   90.00
_cell.angle_gamma   90.00
#
_symmetry.space_group_name_H-M   'P 1'
#
loop_
_entity.id
_entity.type
_entity.pdbx_description
1 polymer ?
#
loop_
_entity_poly.entity_id
_entity_poly.type
_entity_poly.pdbx_seq_one_letter_code
_entity_poly.pdbx_strand_id
1 'polypeptide(L)' 'MRSYLDRRWACPFYRYDERQCVHCERGSRLKFPDMAAEIAYVDMHCASVTGWRGCTLARCLNNHYDRMEKIKDEANQR' A
#
# COMPACT_ATOMS: atom_id res chain seq x y z
N MET A 1 12.86 9.25 -7.55
CA MET A 1 11.45 9.42 -7.92
C MET A 1 10.81 10.31 -6.86
N ARG A 2 10.19 11.43 -7.25
CA ARG A 2 9.46 12.31 -6.32
C ARG A 2 8.00 11.88 -6.27
N SER A 3 7.45 11.76 -5.06
CA SER A 3 6.01 11.60 -4.85
C SER A 3 5.27 12.89 -5.23
N TYR A 4 4.06 12.80 -5.80
CA TYR A 4 3.24 13.97 -6.17
C TYR A 4 2.85 14.81 -4.95
N LEU A 5 2.47 14.18 -3.84
CA LEU A 5 2.05 14.85 -2.61
C LEU A 5 3.21 15.32 -1.70
N ASP A 6 4.46 15.03 -2.06
CA ASP A 6 5.67 15.32 -1.25
C ASP A 6 5.52 14.96 0.25
N ARG A 7 5.05 13.73 0.53
CA ARG A 7 4.80 13.22 1.89
C ARG A 7 5.88 12.21 2.32
N ARG A 8 6.06 12.04 3.64
CA ARG A 8 6.80 10.89 4.19
C ARG A 8 5.90 9.65 4.19
N TRP A 9 6.07 8.81 3.18
CA TRP A 9 5.35 7.55 3.06
C TRP A 9 5.88 6.52 4.07
N ALA A 10 4.98 5.90 4.81
CA ALA A 10 5.28 4.87 5.81
C ALA A 10 4.78 3.47 5.38
N CYS A 11 3.87 3.40 4.41
CA CYS A 11 3.33 2.14 3.91
C CYS A 11 4.40 1.36 3.14
N PRO A 12 4.67 0.08 3.50
CA PRO A 12 5.68 -0.74 2.82
C PRO A 12 5.27 -1.12 1.39
N PHE A 13 3.98 -0.99 1.07
CA PHE A 13 3.44 -1.35 -0.25
C PHE A 13 3.34 -0.17 -1.21
N TYR A 14 3.66 1.04 -0.77
CA TYR A 14 3.64 2.23 -1.62
C TYR A 14 4.76 2.16 -2.68
N ARG A 15 4.45 2.58 -3.90
CA ARG A 15 5.43 2.64 -5.00
C ARG A 15 5.61 4.05 -5.53
N TYR A 16 4.52 4.67 -5.93
CA TYR A 16 4.49 6.06 -6.38
C TYR A 16 3.04 6.56 -6.32
N ASP A 17 2.88 7.87 -6.41
CA ASP A 17 1.60 8.53 -6.53
C ASP A 17 1.61 9.46 -7.75
N GLU A 18 0.43 9.62 -8.33
CA GLU A 18 0.09 10.64 -9.32
C GLU A 18 -1.16 11.35 -8.84
N ARG A 19 -1.58 12.42 -9.51
CA ARG A 19 -2.74 13.22 -9.08
C ARG A 19 -3.98 12.34 -8.86
N GLN A 20 -4.52 12.33 -7.64
CA GLN A 20 -5.72 11.59 -7.23
C GLN A 20 -5.57 10.07 -7.35
N CYS A 21 -4.36 9.55 -7.31
CA CYS A 21 -4.12 8.13 -7.49
C CYS A 21 -2.82 7.66 -6.81
N VAL A 22 -2.96 6.67 -5.92
CA VAL A 22 -1.83 6.03 -5.25
C VAL A 22 -1.60 4.66 -5.84
N HIS A 23 -0.39 4.41 -6.33
CA HIS A 23 0.04 3.13 -6.87
C HIS A 23 0.82 2.34 -5.82
N CYS A 24 0.38 1.11 -5.63
CA CYS A 24 0.94 0.14 -4.70
C CYS A 24 1.61 -1.01 -5.46
N GLU A 25 2.24 -1.93 -4.73
CA GLU A 25 2.82 -3.13 -5.32
C GLU A 25 1.81 -3.98 -6.11
N ARG A 26 2.34 -4.84 -6.98
CA ARG A 26 1.57 -5.79 -7.80
C ARG A 26 0.53 -5.11 -8.71
N GLY A 27 0.73 -3.83 -9.05
CA GLY A 27 -0.17 -3.06 -9.92
C GLY A 27 -1.49 -2.66 -9.26
N SER A 28 -1.62 -2.84 -7.94
CA SER A 28 -2.79 -2.37 -7.20
C SER A 28 -2.74 -0.85 -7.06
N ARG A 29 -3.90 -0.19 -7.16
CA ARG A 29 -4.00 1.27 -7.05
C ARG A 29 -5.28 1.73 -6.37
N LEU A 30 -5.21 2.87 -5.69
CA LEU A 30 -6.37 3.60 -5.17
C LEU A 30 -6.57 4.83 -6.04
N LYS A 31 -7.81 5.04 -6.49
CA LYS A 31 -8.20 6.24 -7.22
C LYS A 31 -9.20 7.03 -6.39
N PHE A 32 -8.96 8.33 -6.25
CA PHE A 32 -9.74 9.21 -5.39
C PHE A 32 -10.65 10.14 -6.20
N PRO A 33 -11.82 10.53 -5.67
CA PRO A 33 -12.73 11.44 -6.35
C PRO A 33 -12.16 12.86 -6.46
N ASP A 34 -11.38 13.29 -5.47
CA ASP A 34 -10.78 14.62 -5.36
C ASP A 34 -9.46 14.55 -4.56
N MET A 35 -8.70 15.65 -4.58
CA MET A 35 -7.42 15.71 -3.86
C MET A 35 -7.58 15.74 -2.34
N ALA A 36 -8.70 16.23 -1.80
CA ALA A 36 -8.91 16.26 -0.36
C ALA A 36 -9.14 14.84 0.19
N ALA A 37 -9.91 14.03 -0.53
CA ALA A 37 -10.10 12.61 -0.24
C ALA A 37 -8.79 11.83 -0.34
N GLU A 38 -7.97 12.12 -1.36
CA GLU A 38 -6.63 11.53 -1.49
C GLU A 38 -5.75 11.87 -0.28
N ILE A 39 -5.62 13.16 0.04
CA ILE A 39 -4.78 13.62 1.16
C ILE A 39 -5.25 13.02 2.47
N ALA A 40 -6.56 13.05 2.75
CA ALA A 40 -7.13 12.49 3.97
C ALA A 40 -6.85 10.99 4.10
N TYR A 41 -7.01 10.23 3.02
CA TYR A 41 -6.72 8.80 3.01
C TYR A 41 -5.23 8.51 3.17
N VAL A 42 -4.39 9.24 2.46
CA VAL A 42 -2.92 9.10 2.51
C VAL A 42 -2.41 9.42 3.91
N ASP A 43 -2.88 10.49 4.53
CA ASP A 43 -2.45 10.88 5.88
C ASP A 43 -2.89 9.86 6.94
N MET A 44 -4.12 9.34 6.81
CA MET A 44 -4.64 8.33 7.73
C MET A 44 -3.92 6.98 7.61
N HIS A 45 -3.56 6.58 6.39
CA HIS A 45 -3.00 5.26 6.11
C HIS A 45 -1.57 5.32 5.61
N CYS A 46 -1.37 5.78 4.37
CA CYS A 46 -0.12 5.57 3.64
C CYS A 46 1.09 6.33 4.21
N ALA A 47 0.87 7.47 4.86
CA ALA A 47 1.87 8.28 5.54
C ALA A 47 1.93 8.00 7.07
N SER A 48 1.08 7.10 7.59
CA SER A 48 1.02 6.74 9.00
C SER A 48 1.72 5.40 9.28
N VAL A 49 2.71 5.42 10.18
CA VAL A 49 3.52 4.23 10.56
C VAL A 49 2.66 3.10 11.13
N THR A 50 1.59 3.43 11.84
CA THR A 50 0.63 2.45 12.38
C THR A 50 -0.62 2.32 11.50
N GLY A 51 -1.01 3.41 10.83
CA GLY A 51 -2.26 3.49 10.07
C GLY A 51 -2.26 2.71 8.75
N TRP A 52 -1.10 2.45 8.15
CA TRP A 52 -1.04 1.75 6.86
C TRP A 52 -1.65 0.34 6.91
N ARG A 53 -1.63 -0.33 8.07
CA ARG A 53 -2.25 -1.65 8.28
C ARG A 53 -3.78 -1.62 8.16
N GLY A 54 -4.39 -0.45 8.36
CA GLY A 54 -5.83 -0.25 8.17
C GLY A 54 -6.26 -0.13 6.70
N CYS A 55 -5.32 0.08 5.77
CA CYS A 55 -5.62 0.13 4.34
C CYS A 55 -6.05 -1.27 3.85
N THR A 56 -7.20 -1.36 3.19
CA THR A 56 -7.74 -2.62 2.65
C THR A 56 -6.81 -3.27 1.62
N LEU A 57 -6.14 -2.46 0.79
CA LEU A 57 -5.13 -2.96 -0.15
C LEU A 57 -3.89 -3.50 0.57
N ALA A 58 -3.39 -2.78 1.57
CA ALA A 58 -2.25 -3.24 2.36
C ALA A 58 -2.56 -4.57 3.06
N ARG A 59 -3.78 -4.71 3.60
CA ARG A 59 -4.23 -5.98 4.20
C ARG A 59 -4.31 -7.10 3.16
N CYS A 60 -4.81 -6.82 1.96
CA CYS A 60 -4.86 -7.80 0.88
C CYS A 60 -3.45 -8.28 0.46
N LEU A 61 -2.50 -7.35 0.33
CA LEU A 61 -1.12 -7.65 -0.02
C LEU A 61 -0.39 -8.43 1.09
N ASN A 62 -0.57 -8.04 2.36
CA ASN A 62 -0.05 -8.82 3.50
C ASN A 62 -0.52 -10.28 3.43
N ASN A 63 -1.84 -10.50 3.34
CA ASN A 63 -2.40 -11.85 3.27
C ASN A 63 -1.88 -12.65 2.07
N HIS A 64 -1.63 -11.97 0.94
CA HIS A 64 -1.02 -12.60 -0.23
C HIS A 64 0.41 -13.08 0.07
N TYR A 65 1.24 -12.23 0.68
CA TYR A 65 2.61 -12.57 1.03
C TYR A 65 2.67 -13.69 2.09
N ASP A 66 1.84 -13.64 3.12
CA ASP A 66 1.73 -14.69 4.14
C ASP A 66 1.39 -16.05 3.52
N ARG A 67 0.48 -16.06 2.54
CA ARG A 67 0.12 -17.29 1.81
C ARG A 67 1.28 -17.80 0.96
N MET A 68 2.04 -16.90 0.31
CA MET A 68 3.20 -17.28 -0.50
C MET A 68 4.34 -17.84 0.36
N GLU A 69 4.55 -17.31 1.56
CA GLU A 69 5.54 -17.80 2.52
C GLU A 69 5.23 -19.24 2.95
N LYS A 70 3.98 -19.50 3.36
CA LYS A 70 3.53 -20.86 3.73
C LYS A 70 3.73 -21.89 2.61
N ILE A 71 3.43 -21.52 1.37
CA ILE A 71 3.62 -22.42 0.21
C ILE A 71 5.10 -22.75 0.01
N LYS A 72 6.00 -21.77 0.19
CA LYS A 72 7.44 -21.99 0.07
C LYS A 72 7.97 -22.88 1.19
N ASP A 73 7.50 -22.68 2.41
CA ASP A 73 7.89 -23.50 3.56
C ASP A 73 7.46 -24.95 3.38
N GLU A 74 6.23 -25.20 2.92
CA GLU A 74 5.71 -26.53 2.60
C GLU A 74 6.49 -27.21 1.46
N ALA A 75 6.92 -26.44 0.46
CA ALA A 75 7.71 -26.97 -0.65
C ALA A 75 9.16 -27.31 -0.23
N ASN A 76 9.74 -26.56 0.71
CA ASN A 76 11.10 -26.79 1.20
C ASN A 76 11.19 -27.94 2.22
N GLN A 77 10.06 -28.37 2.78
CA GLN A 77 9.95 -29.51 3.71
C GLN A 77 9.71 -30.86 2.99
N ARG A 78 9.63 -30.87 1.65
CA ARG A 78 9.45 -32.06 0.82
C ARG A 78 10.73 -32.40 0.07
#